data_AF-A0A835WWE8-F1
#
_entry.id   AF-A0A835WWE8-F1
#
_cell.length_a   1.000
_cell.length_b   1.000
_cell.length_c   1.000
_cell.angle_alpha   90.00
_cell.angle_beta   90.00
_cell.angle_gamma   90.00
#
_symmetry.space_group_name_H-M   'P 1'
#
loop_
_entity.id
_entity.type
_entity.pdbx_description
1 polymer ?
#
loop_
_entity_poly.entity_id
_entity_poly.type
_entity_poly.pdbx_seq_one_letter_code
_entity_poly.pdbx_strand_id
1 'polypeptide(L)'
;MPSENFSNVDKIIMGHVHPVFFQDESVINGKRVWISIKADKQQIFSSASGEIEVTIVPSFNKYFYSTHKKKYKKSISPILEKIKKIKSAKIITLDGTIIGDESIINQIL
;
A
#
# COMPACT_ATOMS: atom_id res chain seq x y z
N MET A 1 5.29 -14.21 4.09
CA MET A 1 6.47 -13.37 3.83
C MET A 1 7.25 -14.02 2.69
N PRO A 2 7.74 -13.28 1.67
CA PRO A 2 8.63 -13.86 0.67
C PRO A 2 9.93 -14.35 1.32
N SER A 3 10.49 -15.45 0.81
CA SER A 3 11.77 -15.99 1.28
C SER A 3 12.95 -15.21 0.68
N GLU A 4 14.13 -15.30 1.31
CA GLU A 4 15.36 -14.62 0.85
C GLU A 4 15.79 -15.01 -0.58
N ASN A 5 15.31 -16.14 -1.11
CA ASN A 5 15.55 -16.54 -2.50
C ASN A 5 14.93 -15.59 -3.54
N PHE A 6 14.01 -14.71 -3.11
CA PHE A 6 13.40 -13.67 -3.95
C PHE A 6 14.05 -12.29 -3.75
N SER A 7 15.18 -12.20 -3.05
CA SER A 7 15.82 -10.92 -2.76
C SER A 7 16.34 -10.19 -4.01
N ASN A 8 16.41 -10.87 -5.15
CA ASN A 8 16.72 -10.29 -6.44
C ASN A 8 15.58 -9.46 -7.04
N VAL A 9 14.34 -9.55 -6.54
CA VAL A 9 13.22 -8.77 -7.08
C VAL A 9 13.29 -7.32 -6.65
N ASP A 10 12.93 -6.41 -7.55
CA ASP A 10 12.84 -4.97 -7.27
C ASP A 10 11.40 -4.50 -7.05
N LYS A 11 10.42 -5.36 -7.33
CA LYS A 11 8.99 -5.02 -7.24
C LYS A 11 8.18 -6.16 -6.62
N ILE A 12 7.23 -5.80 -5.76
CA ILE A 12 6.21 -6.68 -5.20
C ILE A 12 4.85 -6.07 -5.50
N ILE A 13 3.95 -6.85 -6.10
CA ILE A 13 2.55 -6.45 -6.30
C ILE A 13 1.69 -7.34 -5.39
N MET A 14 0.86 -6.74 -4.56
CA MET A 14 0.06 -7.46 -3.57
C MET A 14 -1.36 -6.90 -3.41
N GLY A 15 -2.30 -7.77 -3.01
CA GLY A 15 -3.68 -7.41 -2.68
C GLY A 15 -3.96 -7.50 -1.18
N HIS A 16 -5.12 -8.05 -0.81
CA HIS A 16 -5.57 -8.34 0.57
C HIS A 16 -5.86 -7.14 1.48
N VAL A 17 -5.06 -6.06 1.40
CA VAL A 17 -5.24 -4.84 2.22
C VAL A 17 -6.44 -4.00 1.75
N HIS A 18 -6.72 -4.04 0.44
CA HIS A 18 -7.83 -3.32 -0.20
C HIS A 18 -7.93 -1.84 0.19
N PRO A 19 -6.90 -1.02 -0.13
CA PRO A 19 -6.84 0.37 0.29
C PRO A 19 -7.98 1.22 -0.28
N VAL A 20 -8.58 2.02 0.60
CA VAL A 20 -9.66 2.97 0.32
C VAL A 20 -9.29 4.29 0.97
N PHE A 21 -9.41 5.38 0.22
CA PHE A 21 -9.16 6.72 0.72
C PHE A 21 -10.35 7.21 1.55
N PHE A 22 -10.10 7.63 2.79
CA PHE A 22 -11.12 8.18 3.68
C PHE A 22 -10.71 9.53 4.24
N GLN A 23 -11.42 10.57 3.82
CA GLN A 23 -11.31 11.92 4.35
C GLN A 23 -12.71 12.55 4.32
N ASP A 24 -13.23 12.90 5.50
CA ASP A 24 -14.52 13.57 5.61
C ASP A 24 -14.47 14.90 4.83
N GLU A 25 -15.60 15.29 4.22
CA GLU A 25 -15.72 16.45 3.33
C GLU A 25 -14.90 16.39 2.01
N SER A 26 -14.20 15.28 1.73
CA SER A 26 -13.51 15.10 0.44
C SER A 26 -14.43 14.53 -0.65
N VAL A 27 -14.38 15.11 -1.85
CA VAL A 27 -15.12 14.61 -3.03
C VAL A 27 -14.68 13.22 -3.49
N ILE A 28 -13.50 12.76 -3.04
CA ILE A 28 -12.96 11.43 -3.32
C ILE A 28 -13.04 10.48 -2.12
N ASN A 29 -13.76 10.86 -1.06
CA ASN A 29 -13.99 10.01 0.10
C ASN A 29 -14.62 8.66 -0.31
N GLY A 30 -14.11 7.56 0.25
CA GLY A 30 -14.56 6.20 -0.07
C GLY A 30 -14.08 5.67 -1.42
N LYS A 31 -13.24 6.40 -2.17
CA LYS A 31 -12.66 5.89 -3.42
C LYS A 31 -11.58 4.84 -3.15
N ARG A 32 -11.61 3.78 -3.95
CA ARG A 32 -10.54 2.77 -4.01
C ARG A 32 -9.31 3.38 -4.66
N VAL A 33 -8.15 3.04 -4.10
CA VAL A 33 -6.85 3.55 -4.57
C VAL A 33 -5.84 2.43 -4.72
N TRP A 34 -4.79 2.68 -5.48
CA TRP A 34 -3.58 1.90 -5.58
C TRP A 34 -2.52 2.67 -4.81
N ILE A 35 -1.62 1.96 -4.17
CA ILE A 35 -0.50 2.56 -3.46
C ILE A 35 0.77 1.95 -3.99
N SER A 36 1.71 2.75 -4.47
CA SER A 36 3.08 2.32 -4.71
C SER A 36 3.99 2.91 -3.64
N ILE A 37 4.74 2.07 -2.94
CA ILE A 37 5.65 2.44 -1.85
C ILE A 37 7.07 2.07 -2.26
N LYS A 38 8.00 3.02 -2.19
CA LYS A 38 9.43 2.76 -2.30
C LYS A 38 10.07 2.69 -0.92
N ALA A 39 10.85 1.64 -0.67
CA ALA A 39 11.54 1.42 0.60
C ALA A 39 12.92 0.78 0.38
N ASP A 40 13.72 0.72 1.45
CA ASP A 40 14.97 -0.04 1.43
C ASP A 40 14.70 -1.54 1.41
N LYS A 41 15.32 -2.25 0.46
CA LYS A 41 15.13 -3.69 0.27
C LYS A 41 15.49 -4.51 1.51
N GLN A 42 16.48 -4.04 2.27
CA GLN A 42 16.92 -4.61 3.55
C GLN A 42 15.81 -4.70 4.60
N GLN A 43 14.78 -3.85 4.50
CA GLN A 43 13.64 -3.91 5.41
C GLN A 43 12.82 -5.20 5.21
N ILE A 44 12.80 -5.77 4.00
CA ILE A 44 12.07 -7.01 3.67
C ILE A 44 13.00 -8.21 3.64
N PHE A 45 14.13 -8.10 2.92
CA PHE A 45 15.13 -9.14 2.69
C PHE A 45 16.43 -8.76 3.38
N SER A 46 16.80 -9.42 4.47
CA SER A 46 17.98 -9.01 5.25
C SER A 46 19.30 -9.26 4.51
N SER A 47 19.30 -10.14 3.50
CA SER A 47 20.48 -10.49 2.71
C SER A 47 20.77 -9.54 1.53
N ALA A 48 19.87 -8.59 1.20
CA ALA A 48 20.00 -7.76 0.00
C ALA A 48 19.89 -6.26 0.29
N SER A 49 20.64 -5.46 -0.47
CA SER A 49 20.61 -3.99 -0.45
C SER A 49 19.89 -3.43 -1.69
N GLY A 50 19.61 -2.12 -1.67
CA GLY A 50 18.96 -1.41 -2.77
C GLY A 50 17.55 -0.95 -2.44
N GLU A 51 16.79 -0.58 -3.47
CA GLU A 51 15.40 -0.13 -3.37
C GLU A 51 14.45 -1.27 -3.76
N ILE A 52 13.26 -1.29 -3.15
CA ILE A 52 12.15 -2.15 -3.55
C ILE A 52 10.86 -1.34 -3.63
N GLU A 53 10.08 -1.60 -4.67
CA GLU A 53 8.76 -1.01 -4.87
C GLU A 53 7.66 -2.00 -4.48
N VAL A 54 6.79 -1.64 -3.54
CA VAL A 54 5.64 -2.44 -3.13
C VAL A 54 4.37 -1.75 -3.60
N THR A 55 3.68 -2.36 -4.56
CA THR A 55 2.40 -1.90 -5.07
C THR A 55 1.25 -2.67 -4.43
N ILE A 56 0.35 -1.97 -3.77
CA ILE A 56 -0.86 -2.51 -3.15
C ILE A 56 -2.03 -2.19 -4.07
N VAL A 57 -2.66 -3.23 -4.63
CA VAL A 57 -3.83 -3.08 -5.48
C VAL A 57 -5.13 -3.16 -4.67
N PRO A 58 -6.15 -2.35 -5.00
CA PRO A 58 -7.44 -2.43 -4.33
C PRO A 58 -8.20 -3.69 -4.73
N SER A 59 -9.32 -3.96 -4.04
CA SER A 59 -10.26 -4.99 -4.53
C SER A 59 -10.84 -4.53 -5.87
N PHE A 60 -10.74 -5.36 -6.91
CA PHE A 60 -11.45 -5.12 -8.16
C PHE A 60 -12.95 -5.34 -8.02
N ASN A 61 -13.36 -6.21 -7.10
CA ASN A 61 -14.76 -6.47 -6.82
C ASN A 61 -15.42 -5.26 -6.14
N LYS A 62 -16.39 -4.65 -6.83
CA LYS A 62 -17.13 -3.47 -6.34
C LYS A 62 -17.98 -3.72 -5.10
N TYR A 63 -18.20 -4.98 -4.73
CA TYR A 63 -18.93 -5.37 -3.53
C TYR A 63 -18.02 -5.70 -2.34
N PHE A 64 -16.69 -5.68 -2.54
CA PHE A 64 -15.70 -6.22 -1.60
C PHE A 64 -14.72 -5.15 -1.13
N TYR A 65 -15.24 -3.96 -0.80
CA TYR A 65 -14.47 -2.90 -0.13
C TYR A 65 -15.33 -2.20 0.92
N SER A 66 -14.69 -1.74 1.99
CA SER A 66 -15.40 -1.04 3.06
C SER A 66 -15.81 0.34 2.55
N THR A 67 -17.10 0.67 2.59
CA THR A 67 -17.62 2.03 2.35
C THR A 67 -17.57 2.90 3.60
N HIS A 68 -17.25 2.31 4.75
CA HIS A 68 -17.10 3.00 6.02
C HIS A 68 -15.73 2.72 6.61
N LYS A 69 -15.14 3.71 7.27
CA LYS A 69 -13.88 3.57 8.01
C LYS A 69 -14.09 2.60 9.18
N LYS A 70 -13.75 1.32 9.00
CA LYS A 70 -13.79 0.34 10.09
C LYS A 70 -12.73 0.73 11.12
N LYS A 71 -13.16 1.02 12.36
CA LYS A 71 -12.27 1.34 13.51
C LYS A 71 -11.48 0.12 14.02
N TYR A 72 -11.74 -1.10 13.54
CA TYR A 72 -11.13 -2.33 14.04
C TYR A 72 -10.21 -3.01 13.02
N LYS A 73 -9.01 -3.35 13.53
CA LYS A 73 -7.93 -4.19 12.99
C LYS A 73 -7.96 -4.36 11.46
N LYS A 74 -7.30 -3.44 10.75
CA LYS A 74 -6.86 -3.71 9.38
C LYS A 74 -6.11 -5.03 9.36
N SER A 75 -6.32 -5.85 8.33
CA SER A 75 -5.40 -6.95 8.06
C SER A 75 -4.07 -6.32 7.65
N ILE A 76 -3.12 -6.28 8.59
CA ILE A 76 -1.80 -5.74 8.35
C ILE A 76 -1.04 -6.81 7.58
N SER A 77 -0.66 -6.47 6.35
CA SER A 77 0.22 -7.32 5.55
C SER A 77 1.56 -7.46 6.28
N PRO A 78 2.09 -8.68 6.46
CA PRO A 78 3.43 -8.87 7.04
C PRO A 78 4.52 -8.08 6.30
N ILE A 79 4.35 -7.87 4.98
CA ILE A 79 5.28 -7.06 4.18
C ILE A 79 5.24 -5.60 4.64
N LEU A 80 4.04 -5.04 4.86
CA LEU A 80 3.89 -3.65 5.32
C LEU A 80 4.38 -3.47 6.75
N GLU A 81 4.22 -4.46 7.62
CA GLU A 81 4.75 -4.44 8.98
C GLU A 81 6.29 -4.34 9.03
N LYS A 82 6.96 -4.97 8.05
CA LYS A 82 8.43 -4.89 7.91
C LYS A 82 8.91 -3.53 7.38
N ILE A 83 8.11 -2.84 6.57
CA ILE A 83 8.45 -1.51 6.03
C ILE A 83 8.20 -0.45 7.09
N LYS A 84 9.23 -0.12 7.87
CA LYS A 84 9.18 0.91 8.91
C LYS A 84 9.47 2.31 8.36
N LYS A 85 10.32 2.40 7.34
CA LYS A 85 10.74 3.66 6.73
C LYS A 85 10.39 3.66 5.25
N ILE A 86 9.39 4.45 4.90
CA ILE A 86 9.00 4.72 3.51
C ILE A 86 9.91 5.83 2.98
N LYS A 87 10.48 5.64 1.78
CA LYS A 87 11.25 6.69 1.08
C LYS A 87 10.34 7.63 0.31
N SER A 88 9.36 7.06 -0.38
CA SER A 88 8.31 7.81 -1.08
C SER A 88 7.12 6.89 -1.31
N ALA A 89 5.94 7.48 -1.47
CA ALA A 89 4.76 6.77 -1.91
C ALA A 89 4.00 7.52 -3.00
N LYS A 90 3.19 6.80 -3.77
CA LYS A 90 2.21 7.36 -4.70
C LYS A 90 0.86 6.71 -4.44
N ILE A 91 -0.15 7.54 -4.25
CA ILE A 91 -1.53 7.10 -4.06
C ILE A 91 -2.32 7.51 -5.29
N ILE A 92 -2.94 6.54 -5.92
CA ILE A 92 -3.48 6.66 -7.27
C ILE A 92 -4.91 6.12 -7.28
N THR A 93 -5.86 6.84 -7.86
CA THR A 93 -7.22 6.33 -8.12
C THR A 93 -7.23 5.29 -9.24
N LEU A 94 -8.34 4.58 -9.41
CA LEU A 94 -8.47 3.57 -10.48
C LEU A 94 -8.34 4.15 -11.90
N ASP A 95 -8.64 5.44 -12.07
CA ASP A 95 -8.54 6.17 -13.35
C ASP A 95 -7.12 6.73 -13.61
N GLY A 96 -6.16 6.48 -12.72
CA GLY A 96 -4.77 6.93 -12.87
C GLY A 96 -4.48 8.30 -12.27
N THR A 97 -5.45 8.98 -11.66
CA THR A 97 -5.21 10.27 -11.00
C THR A 97 -4.36 10.08 -9.74
N ILE A 98 -3.26 10.83 -9.62
CA ILE A 98 -2.44 10.85 -8.41
C ILE A 98 -3.10 11.80 -7.41
N ILE A 99 -3.42 11.30 -6.22
CA ILE A 99 -4.13 12.06 -5.19
C ILE A 99 -3.30 12.34 -3.94
N GLY A 100 -2.07 11.81 -3.88
CA GLY A 100 -1.13 12.13 -2.82
C GLY A 100 0.09 11.21 -2.76
N ASP A 101 0.85 11.39 -1.69
CA ASP A 101 2.17 10.83 -1.46
C ASP A 101 2.30 10.20 -0.05
N GLU A 102 3.52 9.96 0.42
CA GLU A 102 3.78 9.38 1.75
C GLU A 102 3.18 10.19 2.92
N SER A 103 2.90 11.48 2.75
CA SER A 103 2.35 12.33 3.81
C SER A 103 0.95 11.89 4.28
N ILE A 104 0.17 11.26 3.39
CA ILE A 104 -1.21 10.83 3.68
C ILE A 104 -1.33 9.30 3.84
N ILE A 105 -0.22 8.57 3.89
CA ILE A 105 -0.23 7.10 3.92
C ILE A 105 -0.98 6.53 5.13
N ASN A 106 -0.85 7.16 6.31
CA ASN A 106 -1.50 6.75 7.56
C ASN A 106 -3.03 6.93 7.54
N GLN A 107 -3.55 7.70 6.58
CA GLN A 107 -5.00 7.84 6.40
C GLN A 107 -5.58 6.64 5.63
N ILE A 108 -4.73 5.91 4.90
CA ILE A 108 -5.10 4.86 3.95
C ILE A 108 -4.65 3.47 4.39
N LEU A 109 -3.46 3.35 5.01
CA LEU A 109 -2.84 2.12 5.54
C LEU A 109 -2.84 2.07 7.06
#